data_AF-A0AA91ZUJ4-F1
#
_entry.id   AF-A0AA91ZUJ4-F1
#
_cell.length_a   1.000
_cell.length_b   1.000
_cell.length_c   1.000
_cell.angle_alpha   90.00
_cell.angle_beta   90.00
_cell.angle_gamma   90.00
#
_symmetry.space_group_name_H-M   'P 1'
#
loop_
_entity.id
_entity.type
_entity.pdbx_description
1 polymer ?
#
loop_
_entity_poly.entity_id
_entity_poly.type
_entity_poly.pdbx_seq_one_letter_code
_entity_poly.pdbx_strand_id
1 'polypeptide(L)'
;MAKTPGLLGRTKGNFKPEDPYVKNEDPIVLKDNENNPPSPTKNEQKQITQKEKGKEQEPNKKKFKNQQGSIKISSQSKEELEALMKLTNTKYAHEIIDLLIDRYVENELTSAQKRKFKLLTEI
;
A
#
# COMPACT_ATOMS: atom_id res chain seq x y z
N MET A 1 17.69 -40.42 27.80
CA MET A 1 16.61 -40.60 26.80
C MET A 1 16.69 -39.45 25.80
N ALA A 2 17.04 -39.73 24.55
CA ALA A 2 17.21 -38.72 23.50
C ALA A 2 15.83 -38.29 22.96
N LYS A 3 15.56 -36.98 22.90
CA LYS A 3 14.37 -36.41 22.27
C LYS A 3 14.67 -36.16 20.80
N THR A 4 14.11 -36.96 19.90
CA THR A 4 14.17 -36.72 18.46
C THR A 4 13.15 -35.64 18.11
N PRO A 5 13.57 -34.44 17.66
CA PRO A 5 12.62 -33.46 17.15
C PRO A 5 12.17 -33.92 15.75
N GLY A 6 10.85 -34.03 15.53
CA GLY A 6 10.32 -34.20 14.18
C GLY A 6 10.74 -33.02 13.28
N LEU A 7 10.72 -33.23 11.97
CA LEU A 7 11.29 -32.38 10.89
C LEU A 7 11.00 -30.85 10.95
N LEU A 8 10.10 -30.39 11.83
CA LEU A 8 9.76 -28.97 12.05
C LEU A 8 10.02 -28.47 13.48
N GLY A 9 10.80 -29.17 14.31
CA GLY A 9 11.22 -28.68 15.64
C GLY A 9 10.07 -28.41 16.62
N ARG A 10 8.90 -29.02 16.41
CA ARG A 10 7.71 -28.76 17.25
C ARG A 10 7.82 -29.47 18.59
N THR A 11 7.77 -28.70 19.68
CA THR A 11 7.64 -29.23 21.04
C THR A 11 6.20 -29.71 21.29
N LYS A 12 6.02 -31.01 21.55
CA LYS A 12 4.72 -31.61 21.89
C LYS A 12 4.25 -31.02 23.23
N GLY A 13 3.11 -30.32 23.27
CA GLY A 13 2.47 -29.88 24.53
C GLY A 13 2.44 -28.37 24.84
N ASN A 14 2.86 -27.49 23.93
CA ASN A 14 2.85 -26.02 24.15
C ASN A 14 1.53 -25.32 23.78
N PHE A 15 0.47 -26.05 23.45
CA PHE A 15 -0.83 -25.45 23.14
C PHE A 15 -1.78 -25.70 24.30
N LYS A 16 -2.02 -24.67 25.11
CA LYS A 16 -3.16 -24.58 26.01
C LYS A 16 -4.02 -23.44 25.48
N PRO A 17 -5.24 -23.68 24.97
CA PRO A 17 -6.13 -22.57 24.68
C PRO A 17 -6.45 -21.88 26.00
N GLU A 18 -6.04 -20.61 26.14
CA GLU A 18 -6.34 -19.80 27.33
C GLU A 18 -7.82 -19.39 27.36
N ASP A 19 -8.43 -19.26 26.18
CA ASP A 19 -9.81 -18.87 26.04
C ASP A 19 -10.74 -20.08 25.90
N PRO A 20 -11.90 -20.08 26.60
CA PRO A 20 -12.91 -21.11 26.42
C PRO A 20 -13.42 -21.11 24.98
N TYR A 21 -13.68 -22.31 24.45
CA TYR A 21 -14.27 -22.45 23.13
C TYR A 21 -15.63 -21.73 23.09
N VAL A 22 -15.73 -20.70 22.25
CA VAL A 22 -16.99 -20.02 21.97
C VAL A 22 -17.65 -20.74 20.80
N LYS A 23 -18.76 -21.43 21.08
CA LYS A 23 -19.61 -22.00 20.04
C LYS A 23 -20.30 -20.84 19.33
N ASN A 24 -19.90 -20.56 18.10
CA ASN A 24 -20.67 -19.66 17.24
C ASN A 24 -21.98 -20.39 16.92
N GLU A 25 -23.07 -19.99 17.57
CA GLU A 25 -24.41 -20.39 17.19
C GLU A 25 -24.81 -19.55 15.99
N ASP A 26 -24.25 -19.87 14.82
CA ASP A 26 -24.93 -19.51 13.58
C ASP A 26 -26.31 -20.21 13.62
N PRO A 27 -27.41 -19.52 13.35
CA PRO A 27 -28.70 -20.16 13.32
C PRO A 27 -28.69 -21.24 12.23
N ILE A 28 -28.70 -22.51 12.67
CA ILE A 28 -29.01 -23.64 11.82
C ILE A 28 -30.47 -23.47 11.43
N VAL A 29 -30.70 -22.82 10.28
CA VAL A 29 -31.98 -22.92 9.59
C VAL A 29 -32.06 -24.33 9.02
N LEU A 30 -32.65 -25.24 9.81
CA LEU A 30 -33.28 -26.44 9.29
C LEU A 30 -34.41 -26.00 8.36
N LYS A 31 -34.16 -26.07 7.06
CA LYS A 31 -35.20 -26.33 6.08
C LYS A 31 -34.79 -27.57 5.30
N ASP A 32 -35.47 -28.66 5.61
CA ASP A 32 -35.57 -29.81 4.75
C ASP A 32 -36.05 -29.34 3.38
N ASN A 33 -35.26 -29.63 2.34
CA ASN A 33 -35.75 -30.23 1.11
C ASN A 33 -34.56 -30.70 0.28
N GLU A 34 -34.59 -32.00 -0.02
CA GLU A 34 -33.65 -32.72 -0.86
C GLU A 34 -33.52 -32.10 -2.26
N ASN A 35 -32.31 -31.71 -2.66
CA ASN A 35 -31.53 -32.39 -3.71
C ASN A 35 -30.29 -31.55 -4.11
N ASN A 36 -29.13 -32.21 -4.06
CA ASN A 36 -27.76 -31.68 -4.21
C ASN A 36 -27.22 -32.00 -5.65
N PRO A 37 -25.97 -31.64 -6.06
CA PRO A 37 -25.51 -30.36 -6.67
C PRO A 37 -24.78 -30.62 -8.03
N PRO A 38 -23.79 -29.84 -8.61
CA PRO A 38 -22.64 -29.10 -8.03
C PRO A 38 -22.26 -27.70 -8.64
N SER A 39 -21.68 -26.81 -7.78
CA SER A 39 -20.55 -25.85 -7.99
C SER A 39 -20.56 -24.79 -9.13
N PRO A 40 -19.70 -23.73 -9.16
CA PRO A 40 -18.96 -22.98 -8.12
C PRO A 40 -19.09 -21.42 -8.24
N THR A 41 -18.34 -20.70 -7.38
CA THR A 41 -17.84 -19.29 -7.53
C THR A 41 -18.66 -18.20 -6.84
N LYS A 42 -18.16 -17.70 -5.70
CA LYS A 42 -18.63 -16.44 -5.10
C LYS A 42 -17.48 -15.46 -5.02
N ASN A 43 -17.62 -14.38 -5.79
CA ASN A 43 -16.79 -13.19 -5.80
C ASN A 43 -16.73 -12.56 -4.40
N GLU A 44 -15.52 -12.26 -3.94
CA GLU A 44 -15.28 -11.43 -2.76
C GLU A 44 -15.56 -9.95 -3.11
N GLN A 45 -16.67 -9.43 -2.58
CA GLN A 45 -16.90 -8.00 -2.48
C GLN A 45 -16.20 -7.47 -1.21
N LYS A 46 -15.29 -6.53 -1.43
CA LYS A 46 -14.71 -5.61 -0.45
C LYS A 46 -15.76 -5.14 0.57
N GLN A 47 -15.49 -5.37 1.85
CA GLN A 47 -15.99 -4.50 2.91
C GLN A 47 -14.85 -3.95 3.75
N ILE A 48 -14.92 -2.63 3.87
CA ILE A 48 -14.00 -1.73 4.54
C ILE A 48 -14.34 -1.82 6.03
N THR A 49 -13.36 -2.07 6.89
CA THR A 49 -13.46 -1.72 8.30
C THR A 49 -12.13 -1.13 8.73
N GLN A 50 -12.11 0.19 8.81
CA GLN A 50 -11.05 0.97 9.45
C GLN A 50 -11.00 0.54 10.91
N LYS A 51 -9.92 -0.14 11.31
CA LYS A 51 -9.49 -0.17 12.70
C LYS A 51 -8.40 0.88 12.84
N GLU A 52 -8.68 1.90 13.63
CA GLU A 52 -7.68 2.79 14.21
C GLU A 52 -6.67 1.93 14.97
N LYS A 53 -5.57 1.57 14.29
CA LYS A 53 -4.37 1.04 14.91
C LYS A 53 -3.49 2.23 15.25
N GLY A 54 -3.03 2.21 16.50
CA GLY A 54 -2.50 3.35 17.24
C GLY A 54 -1.36 4.09 16.55
N LYS A 55 -1.14 5.30 17.08
CA LYS A 55 0.05 6.11 16.86
C LYS A 55 1.29 5.32 17.26
N GLU A 56 1.77 4.46 16.37
CA GLU A 56 3.16 4.05 16.34
C GLU A 56 3.95 5.34 16.17
N GLN A 57 4.73 5.70 17.18
CA GLN A 57 5.61 6.85 17.14
C GLN A 57 6.60 6.62 16.00
N GLU A 58 6.35 7.25 14.85
CA GLU A 58 7.34 7.29 13.79
C GLU A 58 8.62 7.90 14.38
N PRO A 59 9.80 7.30 14.15
CA PRO A 59 11.05 7.90 14.54
C PRO A 59 11.11 9.29 13.91
N ASN A 60 11.51 10.30 14.69
CA ASN A 60 11.67 11.69 14.24
C ASN A 60 12.66 11.71 13.06
N LYS A 61 12.15 11.54 11.83
CA LYS A 61 12.94 11.49 10.61
C LYS A 61 13.63 12.84 10.48
N LYS A 62 14.97 12.85 10.40
CA LYS A 62 15.76 14.05 10.13
C LYS A 62 15.14 14.78 8.93
N LYS A 63 14.61 15.97 9.16
CA LYS A 63 14.13 16.84 8.09
C LYS A 63 15.34 17.43 7.40
N PHE A 64 15.60 17.03 6.16
CA PHE A 64 16.59 17.68 5.34
C PHE A 64 16.00 18.98 4.81
N LYS A 65 16.73 20.10 4.90
CA LYS A 65 16.23 21.43 4.49
C LYS A 65 15.71 21.47 3.05
N ASN A 66 16.25 20.61 2.19
CA ASN A 66 15.95 20.53 0.76
C ASN A 66 15.02 19.38 0.37
N GLN A 67 14.41 18.67 1.34
CA GLN A 67 13.49 17.56 1.05
C GLN A 67 12.26 17.65 1.95
N GLN A 68 11.10 17.92 1.34
CA GLN A 68 9.81 17.90 2.03
C GLN A 68 9.10 16.54 1.90
N GLY A 69 9.52 15.71 0.93
CA GLY A 69 8.98 14.37 0.73
C GLY A 69 9.83 13.54 -0.24
N SER A 70 9.75 12.22 -0.10
CA SER A 70 10.36 11.28 -1.05
C SER A 70 9.31 10.77 -2.04
N ILE A 71 9.53 10.97 -3.34
CA ILE A 71 8.68 10.41 -4.39
C ILE A 71 9.30 9.08 -4.85
N LYS A 72 8.51 8.00 -4.79
CA LYS A 72 8.91 6.72 -5.37
C LYS A 72 8.57 6.71 -6.85
N ILE A 73 9.53 6.34 -7.68
CA ILE A 73 9.38 6.26 -9.14
C ILE A 73 9.78 4.86 -9.64
N SER A 74 9.35 4.52 -10.85
CA SER A 74 9.75 3.26 -11.50
C SER A 74 11.26 3.26 -11.81
N SER A 75 11.86 2.07 -12.00
CA SER A 75 13.26 1.95 -12.38
C SER A 75 13.56 2.63 -13.72
N GLN A 76 12.69 2.44 -14.71
CA GLN A 76 12.83 3.07 -16.02
C GLN A 76 12.81 4.60 -15.91
N SER A 77 11.85 5.16 -15.18
CA SER A 77 11.76 6.61 -14.99
C SER A 77 12.99 7.19 -14.28
N LYS A 78 13.64 6.41 -13.41
CA LYS A 78 14.89 6.81 -12.75
C LYS A 78 16.05 6.91 -13.75
N GLU A 79 16.17 5.95 -14.65
CA GLU A 79 17.21 5.95 -15.68
C GLU A 79 17.06 7.12 -16.66
N GLU A 80 15.83 7.37 -17.12
CA GLU A 80 15.52 8.52 -17.98
C GLU A 80 15.81 9.86 -17.27
N LEU A 81 15.43 9.97 -15.99
CA LEU A 81 15.72 11.16 -15.19
C LEU A 81 17.22 11.38 -15.00
N GLU A 82 17.99 10.33 -14.72
CA GLU A 82 19.45 10.42 -14.62
C GLU A 82 20.10 10.82 -15.95
N ALA A 83 19.60 10.32 -17.08
CA ALA A 83 20.07 10.71 -18.40
C ALA A 83 19.79 12.20 -18.68
N LEU A 84 18.59 12.68 -18.32
CA LEU A 84 18.23 14.09 -18.43
C LEU A 84 19.10 14.97 -17.53
N MET A 85 19.39 14.55 -16.30
CA MET A 85 20.28 15.27 -15.39
C MET A 85 21.69 15.40 -15.97
N LYS A 86 22.21 14.35 -16.60
CA LYS A 86 23.53 14.38 -17.27
C LYS A 86 23.53 15.31 -18.47
N LEU A 87 22.48 15.31 -19.28
CA LEU A 87 22.39 16.15 -20.48
C LEU A 87 22.34 17.65 -20.14
N THR A 88 21.58 17.99 -19.11
CA THR A 88 21.33 19.37 -18.67
C THR A 88 22.36 19.85 -17.62
N ASN A 89 23.26 18.97 -17.19
CA ASN A 89 24.26 19.21 -16.14
C ASN A 89 23.67 19.68 -14.80
N THR A 90 22.43 19.30 -14.48
CA THR A 90 21.80 19.63 -13.20
C THR A 90 22.30 18.71 -12.09
N LYS A 91 22.49 19.28 -10.90
CA LYS A 91 22.97 18.52 -9.74
C LYS A 91 21.83 17.79 -9.05
N TYR A 92 20.61 18.31 -9.12
CA TYR A 92 19.48 17.79 -8.35
C TYR A 92 18.30 17.41 -9.24
N ALA A 93 17.69 16.27 -8.91
CA ALA A 93 16.53 15.76 -9.65
C ALA A 93 15.31 16.69 -9.59
N HIS A 94 15.12 17.44 -8.50
CA HIS A 94 13.99 18.35 -8.38
C HIS A 94 14.05 19.49 -9.40
N GLU A 95 15.24 19.97 -9.77
CA GLU A 95 15.41 21.01 -10.79
C GLU A 95 14.85 20.55 -12.15
N ILE A 96 15.08 19.29 -12.50
CA ILE A 96 14.53 18.68 -13.72
C ILE A 96 13.02 18.48 -13.60
N ILE A 97 12.55 18.03 -12.44
CA ILE A 97 11.12 17.84 -12.22
C ILE A 97 10.37 19.17 -12.36
N ASP A 98 10.89 20.25 -11.77
CA ASP A 98 10.29 21.59 -11.87
C ASP A 98 10.23 22.06 -13.32
N LEU A 99 11.34 21.92 -14.07
CA LEU A 99 11.39 22.26 -15.49
C LEU A 99 10.40 21.45 -16.33
N LEU A 100 10.24 20.16 -16.04
CA LEU A 100 9.29 19.30 -16.73
C LEU A 100 7.84 19.67 -16.41
N ILE A 101 7.55 20.04 -15.16
CA ILE A 101 6.23 20.53 -14.75
C ILE A 101 5.90 21.82 -15.49
N ASP A 102 6.81 22.79 -15.50
CA ASP A 102 6.61 24.07 -16.18
C ASP A 102 6.37 23.87 -17.68
N ARG A 103 7.20 23.05 -18.33
CA ARG A 103 7.05 22.74 -19.76
C ARG A 103 5.70 22.08 -20.06
N TYR A 104 5.24 21.17 -19.20
CA TYR A 104 3.95 20.51 -19.37
C TYR A 104 2.78 21.49 -19.18
N VAL A 105 2.82 22.32 -18.13
CA VAL A 105 1.82 23.34 -17.84
C VAL A 105 1.74 24.40 -18.94
N GLU A 106 2.86 24.78 -19.54
CA GLU A 106 2.89 25.77 -20.61
C GLU A 106 2.40 25.22 -21.95
N ASN A 107 2.86 24.03 -22.34
CA ASN A 107 2.68 23.54 -23.72
C ASN A 107 1.48 22.59 -23.87
N GLU A 108 1.15 21.78 -22.87
CA GLU A 108 0.17 20.70 -23.01
C GLU A 108 -1.18 21.01 -22.37
N LEU A 109 -1.21 21.86 -21.33
CA LEU A 109 -2.47 22.19 -20.64
C LEU A 109 -3.32 23.20 -21.42
N THR A 110 -4.62 22.92 -21.49
CA THR A 110 -5.62 23.90 -21.91
C THR A 110 -5.78 25.03 -20.89
N SER A 111 -6.24 26.21 -21.31
CA SER A 111 -6.40 27.37 -20.42
C SER A 111 -7.33 27.12 -19.21
N ALA A 112 -8.30 26.22 -19.34
CA ALA A 112 -9.15 25.77 -18.24
C ALA A 112 -8.37 24.88 -17.25
N GLN A 113 -7.57 23.94 -17.74
CA GLN A 113 -6.73 23.08 -16.91
C GLN A 113 -5.64 23.87 -16.19
N LYS A 114 -5.01 24.87 -16.85
CA LYS A 114 -4.03 25.76 -16.21
C LYS A 114 -4.64 26.51 -15.02
N ARG A 115 -5.86 27.05 -15.18
CA ARG A 115 -6.60 27.70 -14.09
C ARG A 115 -6.87 26.74 -12.93
N LYS A 116 -7.29 25.51 -13.24
CA LYS A 116 -7.52 24.48 -12.21
C LYS A 116 -6.23 24.08 -11.50
N PHE A 117 -5.13 23.92 -12.23
CA PHE A 117 -3.81 23.63 -11.65
C PHE A 117 -3.39 24.73 -10.68
N LYS A 118 -3.51 26.00 -11.08
CA LYS A 118 -3.19 27.15 -10.23
C LYS A 118 -4.02 27.20 -8.93
N LEU A 119 -5.32 26.89 -9.01
CA LEU A 119 -6.19 26.82 -7.82
C LEU A 119 -5.79 25.71 -6.85
N LEU A 120 -5.20 24.61 -7.34
CA LEU A 120 -4.74 23.51 -6.50
C LEU A 120 -3.37 23.77 -5.87
N THR A 121 -2.57 24.68 -6.43
CA THR A 121 -1.23 25.00 -5.95
C THR A 121 -1.15 26.25 -5.08
N GLU A 122 -2.11 27.17 -5.14
CA GLU A 122 -2.18 28.40 -4.31
C GLU A 122 -2.65 28.16 -2.85
N ILE A 123 -2.55 26.93 -2.33
CA ILE A 123 -2.98 26.56 -0.97
C ILE A 123 -1.94 26.97 0.08
#